data_AF-A0A2I4D6N1-F1
#
_entry.id   AF-A0A2I4D6N1-F1
#
_cell.length_a   1.000
_cell.length_b   1.000
_cell.length_c   1.000
_cell.angle_alpha   90.00
_cell.angle_beta   90.00
_cell.angle_gamma   90.00
#
_symmetry.space_group_name_H-M   'P 1'
#
loop_
_entity.id
_entity.type
_entity.pdbx_description
1 polymer ?
#
loop_
_entity_poly.entity_id
_entity_poly.type
_entity_poly.pdbx_seq_one_letter_code
_entity_poly.pdbx_strand_id
1 'polypeptide(L)'
;MSTESSERRDTPTQSSEWKDMSTESSERRDKPTESSERRDTPTQSSEWKDMSPQSSEWKDMSPQSSEWKDTPTESGERRDTPTKSSERRDTPTESSERRDTPTESSEWKDTPTQSSEWKDMSPQSSERKDTPTESSERRDTPTQSSEWKDMSPQSSEWKDTPTESSERRDTPTESSEWKDT
;
A
#
# COMPACT_ATOMS: atom_id res chain seq x y z
N MET A 1 -27.84 19.71 -1.28
CA MET A 1 -26.86 18.63 -1.54
C MET A 1 -25.68 18.95 -0.65
N SER A 2 -25.54 18.21 0.44
CA SER A 2 -24.48 18.47 1.41
C SER A 2 -23.18 17.97 0.81
N THR A 3 -22.29 18.90 0.49
CA THR A 3 -20.88 18.63 0.18
C THR A 3 -20.18 18.35 1.51
N GLU A 4 -20.17 17.10 1.94
CA GLU A 4 -19.43 16.72 3.15
C GLU A 4 -18.06 16.20 2.73
N SER A 5 -17.09 17.12 2.73
CA SER A 5 -15.67 16.79 2.81
C SER A 5 -15.33 16.62 4.29
N SER A 6 -14.67 15.52 4.64
CA SER A 6 -14.33 15.18 6.02
C SER A 6 -12.83 15.34 6.25
N GLU A 7 -12.45 16.38 7.00
CA GLU A 7 -11.06 16.57 7.45
C GLU A 7 -10.92 16.26 8.94
N ARG A 8 -9.98 15.38 9.33
CA ARG A 8 -9.70 15.11 10.75
C ARG A 8 -8.22 15.00 11.10
N ARG A 9 -7.92 15.34 12.35
CA ARG A 9 -6.57 15.24 12.94
C ARG A 9 -6.68 14.79 14.39
N ASP A 10 -6.15 13.60 14.68
CA ASP A 10 -6.23 13.03 16.02
C ASP A 10 -4.85 12.55 16.52
N THR A 11 -4.62 12.69 17.83
CA THR A 11 -3.41 12.20 18.52
C THR A 11 -3.81 11.40 19.79
N PRO A 12 -4.46 10.25 19.61
CA PRO A 12 -4.98 9.47 20.72
C PRO A 12 -3.86 8.76 21.48
N THR A 13 -4.00 8.69 22.80
CA THR A 13 -3.02 8.03 23.69
C THR A 13 -3.13 6.49 23.64
N GLN A 14 -4.16 5.94 22.99
CA GLN A 14 -4.46 4.50 22.89
C GLN A 14 -4.85 4.17 21.44
N SER A 15 -5.32 2.95 21.18
CA SER A 15 -5.82 2.51 19.88
C SER A 15 -6.96 3.39 19.35
N SER A 16 -7.03 3.54 18.03
CA SER A 16 -8.10 4.26 17.35
C SER A 16 -8.75 3.46 16.25
N GLU A 17 -10.07 3.31 16.34
CA GLU A 17 -10.88 2.74 15.27
C GLU A 17 -11.68 3.85 14.59
N TRP A 18 -11.58 3.93 13.27
CA TRP A 18 -12.29 4.93 12.47
C TRP A 18 -13.02 4.34 11.28
N LYS A 19 -14.22 4.88 11.04
CA LYS A 19 -15.07 4.54 9.88
C LYS A 19 -15.57 5.83 9.23
N ASP A 20 -15.39 5.94 7.92
CA ASP A 20 -15.82 7.09 7.13
C ASP A 20 -16.60 6.67 5.88
N MET A 21 -17.69 7.41 5.60
CA MET A 21 -18.56 7.21 4.44
C MET A 21 -18.90 8.56 3.79
N SER A 22 -17.88 9.33 3.42
CA SER A 22 -18.06 10.64 2.79
C SER A 22 -18.44 10.54 1.30
N THR A 23 -19.25 11.48 0.81
CA THR A 23 -19.69 11.48 -0.61
C THR A 23 -18.70 12.15 -1.55
N GLU A 24 -17.70 12.85 -1.04
CA GLU A 24 -16.72 13.59 -1.83
C GLU A 24 -15.30 13.17 -1.47
N SER A 25 -14.65 13.86 -0.54
CA SER A 25 -13.27 13.59 -0.13
C SER A 25 -13.16 13.36 1.38
N SER A 26 -12.24 12.48 1.74
CA SER A 26 -11.85 12.26 3.14
C SER A 26 -10.35 12.48 3.28
N GLU A 27 -9.96 13.39 4.16
CA GLU A 27 -8.56 13.67 4.48
C GLU A 27 -8.31 13.47 5.97
N ARG A 28 -7.39 12.58 6.35
CA ARG A 28 -7.01 12.48 7.76
C ARG A 28 -5.54 12.32 8.03
N ARG A 29 -5.18 12.80 9.22
CA ARG A 29 -3.84 12.71 9.75
C ARG A 29 -3.84 12.27 11.20
N ASP A 30 -3.20 11.15 11.47
CA ASP A 30 -3.26 10.52 12.77
C ASP A 30 -1.88 10.15 13.32
N LYS A 31 -1.81 10.17 14.66
CA LYS A 31 -0.63 9.77 15.43
C LYS A 31 -1.06 9.09 16.73
N PRO A 32 -1.62 7.86 16.69
CA PRO A 32 -1.90 7.12 17.90
C PRO A 32 -0.59 6.77 18.62
N THR A 33 -0.68 6.48 19.92
CA THR A 33 0.47 6.01 20.71
C THR A 33 0.61 4.47 20.70
N GLU A 34 -0.39 3.75 20.19
CA GLU A 34 -0.39 2.28 20.11
C GLU A 34 -0.71 1.85 18.67
N SER A 35 -2.00 1.72 18.33
CA SER A 35 -2.46 1.26 17.02
C SER A 35 -3.53 2.12 16.34
N SER A 36 -3.64 1.99 15.02
CA SER A 36 -4.69 2.60 14.17
C SER A 36 -5.40 1.50 13.37
N GLU A 37 -6.73 1.48 13.39
CA GLU A 37 -7.56 0.63 12.52
C GLU A 37 -8.58 1.48 11.77
N ARG A 38 -8.61 1.38 10.43
CA ARG A 38 -9.51 2.23 9.62
C ARG A 38 -10.23 1.51 8.51
N ARG A 39 -11.45 1.98 8.26
CA ARG A 39 -12.29 1.55 7.14
C ARG A 39 -12.92 2.76 6.47
N ASP A 40 -12.51 3.03 5.24
CA ASP A 40 -12.93 4.19 4.49
C ASP A 40 -13.61 3.77 3.17
N THR A 41 -14.73 4.42 2.86
CA THR A 41 -15.52 4.15 1.64
C THR A 41 -16.02 5.45 0.98
N PRO A 42 -15.14 6.43 0.69
CA PRO A 42 -15.60 7.66 0.07
C PRO A 42 -16.04 7.43 -1.37
N THR A 43 -16.89 8.32 -1.89
CA THR A 43 -17.37 8.22 -3.28
C THR A 43 -16.43 8.87 -4.29
N GLN A 44 -15.46 9.71 -3.90
CA GLN A 44 -14.46 10.24 -4.84
C GLN A 44 -13.04 9.93 -4.37
N SER A 45 -12.55 10.59 -3.33
CA SER A 45 -11.14 10.53 -2.95
C SER A 45 -10.87 10.30 -1.46
N SER A 46 -9.72 9.69 -1.19
CA SER A 46 -9.18 9.38 0.13
C SER A 46 -7.73 9.89 0.18
N GLU A 47 -7.36 10.78 1.11
CA GLU A 47 -5.95 11.11 1.42
C GLU A 47 -5.65 10.88 2.91
N TRP A 48 -4.62 10.09 3.17
CA TRP A 48 -4.38 9.58 4.52
C TRP A 48 -2.93 9.56 4.92
N LYS A 49 -2.69 10.01 6.14
CA LYS A 49 -1.36 10.04 6.72
C LYS A 49 -1.34 9.59 8.17
N ASP A 50 -0.72 8.46 8.43
CA ASP A 50 -0.63 7.88 9.77
C ASP A 50 0.82 7.67 10.21
N MET A 51 1.05 7.88 11.50
CA MET A 51 2.32 7.61 12.16
C MET A 51 2.03 6.90 13.49
N SER A 52 1.92 5.58 13.46
CA SER A 52 1.70 4.73 14.63
C SER A 52 3.00 4.07 15.12
N PRO A 53 3.26 4.00 16.43
CA PRO A 53 4.46 3.33 16.94
C PRO A 53 4.34 1.81 17.03
N GLN A 54 3.15 1.22 16.88
CA GLN A 54 3.01 -0.25 16.84
C GLN A 54 2.46 -0.69 15.50
N SER A 55 1.12 -0.72 15.35
CA SER A 55 0.47 -1.28 14.18
C SER A 55 -0.54 -0.35 13.53
N SER A 56 -0.67 -0.47 12.22
CA SER A 56 -1.70 0.20 11.45
C SER A 56 -2.42 -0.79 10.51
N GLU A 57 -3.75 -0.93 10.62
CA GLU A 57 -4.58 -1.67 9.68
C GLU A 57 -5.49 -0.71 8.89
N TRP A 58 -5.44 -0.80 7.57
CA TRP A 58 -6.24 0.05 6.68
C TRP A 58 -7.02 -0.76 5.67
N LYS A 59 -8.28 -0.36 5.49
CA LYS A 59 -9.12 -0.87 4.41
C LYS A 59 -9.86 0.24 3.71
N ASP A 60 -9.54 0.48 2.44
CA ASP A 60 -10.20 1.47 1.61
C ASP A 60 -10.96 0.83 0.44
N MET A 61 -12.15 1.37 0.20
CA MET A 61 -12.92 1.09 -1.02
C MET A 61 -13.38 2.41 -1.64
N SER A 62 -12.50 3.07 -2.40
CA SER A 62 -12.82 4.31 -3.12
C SER A 62 -13.03 4.09 -4.62
N PRO A 63 -14.12 4.59 -5.24
CA PRO A 63 -14.37 4.37 -6.66
C PRO A 63 -13.53 5.29 -7.58
N GLN A 64 -12.78 6.27 -7.08
CA GLN A 64 -11.86 7.04 -7.93
C GLN A 64 -10.41 6.86 -7.48
N SER A 65 -9.95 7.60 -6.47
CA SER A 65 -8.52 7.68 -6.15
C SER A 65 -8.26 7.61 -4.65
N SER A 66 -7.19 6.92 -4.28
CA SER A 66 -6.76 6.88 -2.88
C SER A 66 -5.26 7.09 -2.77
N GLU A 67 -4.85 8.01 -1.90
CA GLU A 67 -3.46 8.27 -1.55
C GLU A 67 -3.22 7.95 -0.07
N TRP A 68 -2.19 7.13 0.20
CA TRP A 68 -1.90 6.68 1.55
C TRP A 68 -0.43 6.77 1.91
N LYS A 69 -0.14 7.34 3.08
CA LYS A 69 1.20 7.44 3.65
C LYS A 69 1.22 6.86 5.07
N ASP A 70 1.88 5.73 5.27
CA ASP A 70 2.07 5.13 6.61
C ASP A 70 3.53 5.11 7.02
N THR A 71 3.76 5.25 8.32
CA THR A 71 5.07 5.02 8.91
C THR A 71 4.92 4.30 10.26
N PRO A 72 4.47 3.03 10.28
CA PRO A 72 4.36 2.28 11.52
C PRO A 72 5.76 1.89 12.01
N THR A 73 5.99 1.70 13.30
CA THR A 73 7.29 1.15 13.74
C THR A 73 7.28 -0.38 13.63
N GLU A 74 6.23 -1.05 14.09
CA GLU A 74 6.18 -2.52 14.10
C GLU A 74 5.60 -3.06 12.79
N SER A 75 4.30 -2.86 12.53
CA SER A 75 3.64 -3.49 11.39
C SER A 75 2.63 -2.59 10.69
N GLY A 76 2.50 -2.75 9.38
CA GLY A 76 1.44 -2.13 8.59
C GLY A 76 0.72 -3.18 7.75
N GLU A 77 -0.60 -3.29 7.90
CA GLU A 77 -1.44 -4.06 6.99
C GLU A 77 -2.32 -3.09 6.18
N ARG A 78 -2.32 -3.23 4.85
CA ARG A 78 -3.17 -2.42 3.97
C ARG A 78 -3.88 -3.28 2.94
N ARG A 79 -5.20 -3.07 2.82
CA ARG A 79 -6.04 -3.75 1.84
C ARG A 79 -6.93 -2.79 1.08
N ASP A 80 -6.75 -2.74 -0.24
CA ASP A 80 -7.35 -1.69 -1.03
C ASP A 80 -7.92 -2.13 -2.37
N THR A 81 -9.06 -1.53 -2.72
CA THR A 81 -9.82 -1.88 -3.91
C THR A 81 -10.31 -0.63 -4.67
N PRO A 82 -9.44 0.31 -5.09
CA PRO A 82 -9.91 1.49 -5.79
C PRO A 82 -10.28 1.21 -7.24
N THR A 83 -11.26 1.89 -7.82
CA THR A 83 -11.60 1.63 -9.24
C THR A 83 -10.60 2.28 -10.19
N LYS A 84 -10.13 3.52 -9.98
CA LYS A 84 -9.22 4.17 -10.94
C LYS A 84 -7.76 4.12 -10.51
N SER A 85 -7.41 4.71 -9.39
CA SER A 85 -5.99 4.81 -9.00
C SER A 85 -5.75 4.61 -7.51
N SER A 86 -4.62 3.97 -7.20
CA SER A 86 -4.04 3.96 -5.85
C SER A 86 -2.61 4.46 -5.94
N GLU A 87 -2.24 5.41 -5.08
CA GLU A 87 -0.83 5.72 -4.81
C GLU A 87 -0.53 5.45 -3.33
N ARG A 88 0.50 4.65 -3.04
CA ARG A 88 0.90 4.44 -1.64
C ARG A 88 2.38 4.50 -1.41
N ARG A 89 2.67 4.97 -0.20
CA ARG A 89 4.01 5.02 0.35
C ARG A 89 4.01 4.53 1.79
N ASP A 90 4.71 3.44 2.07
CA ASP A 90 4.91 3.02 3.47
C ASP A 90 6.36 2.74 3.79
N THR A 91 6.68 3.01 5.04
CA THR A 91 8.03 2.90 5.58
C THR A 91 7.95 2.31 6.99
N PRO A 92 7.53 1.05 7.14
CA PRO A 92 7.56 0.38 8.45
C PRO A 92 9.01 0.18 8.92
N THR A 93 9.23 0.00 10.23
CA THR A 93 10.55 -0.49 10.67
C THR A 93 10.63 -2.01 10.51
N GLU A 94 9.70 -2.77 11.07
CA GLU A 94 9.76 -4.24 10.97
C GLU A 94 9.07 -4.75 9.69
N SER A 95 7.74 -4.80 9.64
CA SER A 95 7.03 -5.48 8.55
C SER A 95 5.95 -4.64 7.85
N SER A 96 5.69 -4.93 6.57
CA SER A 96 4.49 -4.49 5.88
C SER A 96 3.87 -5.59 5.03
N GLU A 97 2.54 -5.71 5.14
CA GLU A 97 1.71 -6.63 4.37
C GLU A 97 0.64 -5.86 3.61
N ARG A 98 0.50 -6.19 2.33
CA ARG A 98 -0.16 -5.30 1.39
C ARG A 98 -0.91 -6.07 0.33
N ARG A 99 -2.18 -5.72 0.15
CA ARG A 99 -3.05 -6.39 -0.81
C ARG A 99 -3.88 -5.41 -1.60
N ASP A 100 -3.61 -5.37 -2.90
CA ASP A 100 -4.19 -4.40 -3.81
C ASP A 100 -4.91 -5.03 -4.97
N THR A 101 -6.05 -4.42 -5.28
CA THR A 101 -6.93 -4.87 -6.35
C THR A 101 -7.58 -3.68 -7.07
N PRO A 102 -6.80 -2.74 -7.63
CA PRO A 102 -7.39 -1.65 -8.41
C PRO A 102 -7.96 -2.16 -9.74
N THR A 103 -8.81 -1.38 -10.41
CA THR A 103 -9.27 -1.73 -11.78
C THR A 103 -8.38 -1.17 -12.88
N GLU A 104 -7.80 0.03 -12.70
CA GLU A 104 -6.95 0.64 -13.73
C GLU A 104 -5.47 0.66 -13.30
N SER A 105 -5.08 1.55 -12.38
CA SER A 105 -3.67 1.80 -12.09
C SER A 105 -3.29 1.78 -10.61
N SER A 106 -2.06 1.36 -10.35
CA SER A 106 -1.49 1.19 -9.02
C SER A 106 -0.04 1.67 -9.01
N GLU A 107 0.31 2.65 -8.16
CA GLU A 107 1.71 3.04 -7.90
C GLU A 107 2.09 2.81 -6.43
N TRP A 108 3.24 2.16 -6.24
CA TRP A 108 3.66 1.67 -4.93
C TRP A 108 5.12 1.98 -4.63
N LYS A 109 5.33 2.52 -3.43
CA LYS A 109 6.67 2.74 -2.88
C LYS A 109 6.76 2.17 -1.47
N ASP A 110 7.69 1.25 -1.27
CA ASP A 110 7.91 0.63 0.04
C ASP A 110 9.37 0.63 0.46
N THR A 111 9.62 1.01 1.71
CA THR A 111 10.97 1.05 2.27
C THR A 111 10.97 0.50 3.71
N PRO A 112 10.64 -0.79 3.93
CA PRO A 112 10.71 -1.40 5.25
C PRO A 112 12.17 -1.58 5.69
N THR A 113 12.44 -1.73 6.99
CA THR A 113 13.79 -2.17 7.41
C THR A 113 13.91 -3.69 7.30
N GLN A 114 12.97 -4.47 7.87
CA GLN A 114 13.08 -5.93 7.84
C GLN A 114 12.41 -6.53 6.60
N SER A 115 11.08 -6.67 6.60
CA SER A 115 10.38 -7.45 5.58
C SER A 115 9.21 -6.72 4.95
N SER A 116 8.91 -7.06 3.70
CA SER A 116 7.63 -6.73 3.08
C SER A 116 7.07 -7.84 2.23
N GLU A 117 5.77 -8.08 2.38
CA GLU A 117 4.98 -8.94 1.51
C GLU A 117 3.95 -8.10 0.74
N TRP A 118 3.92 -8.35 -0.57
CA TRP A 118 3.10 -7.60 -1.50
C TRP A 118 2.31 -8.50 -2.43
N LYS A 119 1.03 -8.17 -2.59
CA LYS A 119 0.16 -8.84 -3.53
C LYS A 119 -0.68 -7.86 -4.34
N ASP A 120 -0.49 -7.85 -5.66
CA ASP A 120 -1.26 -7.05 -6.62
C ASP A 120 -2.12 -7.90 -7.56
N MET A 121 -3.36 -7.45 -7.78
CA MET A 121 -4.16 -7.90 -8.92
C MET A 121 -4.76 -6.70 -9.64
N SER A 122 -4.10 -6.24 -10.71
CA SER A 122 -4.53 -5.06 -11.48
C SER A 122 -4.84 -5.41 -12.94
N PRO A 123 -6.01 -5.07 -13.49
CA PRO A 123 -6.33 -5.32 -14.89
C PRO A 123 -5.51 -4.51 -15.89
N GLN A 124 -4.96 -3.35 -15.56
CA GLN A 124 -4.21 -2.54 -16.53
C GLN A 124 -2.73 -2.41 -16.14
N SER A 125 -2.40 -1.53 -15.20
CA SER A 125 -1.00 -1.15 -14.96
C SER A 125 -0.62 -1.15 -13.49
N SER A 126 0.53 -1.72 -13.17
CA SER A 126 1.13 -1.63 -11.84
C SER A 126 2.59 -1.18 -11.93
N GLU A 127 2.95 -0.12 -11.22
CA GLU A 127 4.33 0.30 -11.03
C GLU A 127 4.70 0.15 -9.55
N ARG A 128 5.81 -0.55 -9.28
CA ARG A 128 6.31 -0.70 -7.92
C ARG A 128 7.80 -0.47 -7.77
N LYS A 129 8.13 0.17 -6.64
CA LYS A 129 9.49 0.49 -6.22
C LYS A 129 9.67 0.07 -4.78
N ASP A 130 10.62 -0.83 -4.55
CA ASP A 130 10.81 -1.43 -3.25
C ASP A 130 12.27 -1.47 -2.85
N THR A 131 12.52 -1.10 -1.60
CA THR A 131 13.87 -0.99 -1.05
C THR A 131 13.90 -1.48 0.41
N PRO A 132 13.56 -2.75 0.71
CA PRO A 132 13.75 -3.30 2.04
C PRO A 132 15.25 -3.42 2.37
N THR A 133 15.60 -3.49 3.66
CA THR A 133 16.99 -3.82 4.05
C THR A 133 17.22 -5.33 4.10
N GLU A 134 16.24 -6.13 4.52
CA GLU A 134 16.40 -7.58 4.57
C GLU A 134 15.68 -8.28 3.41
N SER A 135 14.35 -8.41 3.46
CA SER A 135 13.62 -9.28 2.53
C SER A 135 12.39 -8.65 1.87
N SER A 136 12.11 -9.07 0.64
CA SER A 136 10.85 -8.77 -0.06
C SER A 136 10.25 -9.99 -0.74
N GLU A 137 8.96 -10.21 -0.55
CA GLU A 137 8.17 -11.23 -1.26
C GLU A 137 7.04 -10.57 -2.05
N ARG A 138 6.91 -10.94 -3.32
CA ARG A 138 5.99 -10.26 -4.25
C ARG A 138 5.25 -11.20 -5.17
N ARG A 139 3.96 -10.91 -5.33
CA ARG A 139 3.04 -11.66 -6.18
C ARG A 139 2.15 -10.72 -6.96
N ASP A 140 2.34 -10.70 -8.27
CA ASP A 140 1.66 -9.77 -9.16
C ASP A 140 0.98 -10.50 -10.31
N THR A 141 -0.24 -10.06 -10.63
CA THR A 141 -1.08 -10.70 -11.65
C THR A 141 -1.73 -9.67 -12.60
N PRO A 142 -0.92 -8.85 -13.30
CA PRO A 142 -1.43 -7.80 -14.17
C PRO A 142 -2.00 -8.34 -15.50
N THR A 143 -3.06 -7.72 -16.05
CA THR A 143 -3.55 -8.10 -17.39
C THR A 143 -2.90 -7.33 -18.55
N GLN A 144 -2.29 -6.16 -18.34
CA GLN A 144 -1.61 -5.44 -19.44
C GLN A 144 -0.13 -5.25 -19.15
N SER A 145 0.23 -4.36 -18.22
CA SER A 145 1.64 -3.99 -18.01
C SER A 145 2.01 -4.00 -16.55
N SER A 146 3.26 -4.36 -16.24
CA SER A 146 3.83 -3.98 -14.95
C SER A 146 5.31 -3.62 -15.01
N GLU A 147 5.69 -2.63 -14.20
CA GLU A 147 7.08 -2.22 -14.00
C GLU A 147 7.48 -2.42 -12.53
N TRP A 148 8.61 -3.09 -12.32
CA TRP A 148 9.11 -3.41 -10.99
C TRP A 148 10.55 -3.01 -10.82
N LYS A 149 10.84 -2.37 -9.69
CA LYS A 149 12.20 -2.05 -9.29
C LYS A 149 12.45 -2.44 -7.84
N ASP A 150 13.44 -3.29 -7.63
CA ASP A 150 13.85 -3.74 -6.31
C ASP A 150 15.30 -3.39 -6.00
N MET A 151 15.53 -2.91 -4.78
CA MET A 151 16.87 -2.64 -4.25
C MET A 151 17.06 -3.25 -2.86
N SER A 152 16.65 -4.52 -2.69
CA SER A 152 16.89 -5.31 -1.48
C SER A 152 18.34 -5.81 -1.44
N PRO A 153 19.15 -5.58 -0.40
CA PRO A 153 20.50 -6.12 -0.37
C PRO A 153 20.55 -7.61 0.01
N GLN A 154 19.61 -8.15 0.80
CA GLN A 154 19.65 -9.58 1.18
C GLN A 154 18.84 -10.47 0.24
N SER A 155 17.50 -10.56 0.38
CA SER A 155 16.71 -11.54 -0.37
C SER A 155 15.46 -10.96 -1.03
N SER A 156 15.14 -11.46 -2.23
CA SER A 156 13.90 -11.12 -2.92
C SER A 156 13.29 -12.33 -3.63
N GLU A 157 12.00 -12.59 -3.40
CA GLU A 157 11.21 -13.60 -4.15
C GLU A 157 10.10 -12.92 -4.95
N TRP A 158 10.03 -13.25 -6.24
CA TRP A 158 9.09 -12.66 -7.18
C TRP A 158 8.30 -13.70 -7.95
N LYS A 159 6.98 -13.50 -8.02
CA LYS A 159 6.07 -14.26 -8.87
C LYS A 159 5.20 -13.33 -9.68
N ASP A 160 5.26 -13.44 -11.00
CA ASP A 160 4.49 -12.63 -11.92
C ASP A 160 3.77 -13.48 -12.95
N THR A 161 2.56 -13.08 -13.30
CA THR A 161 1.76 -13.72 -14.35
C THR A 161 1.13 -12.68 -15.28
N PRO A 162 1.91 -11.90 -16.03
CA PRO A 162 1.40 -10.86 -16.90
C PRO A 162 0.78 -11.45 -18.17
N THR A 163 -0.31 -10.87 -18.67
CA THR A 163 -0.87 -11.31 -19.96
C THR A 163 -0.16 -10.68 -21.17
N GLU A 164 0.32 -9.44 -21.07
CA GLU A 164 0.92 -8.72 -22.22
C GLU A 164 2.41 -8.35 -22.01
N SER A 165 2.78 -7.61 -20.96
CA SER A 165 4.16 -7.12 -20.80
C SER A 165 4.58 -6.89 -19.33
N SER A 166 5.84 -7.20 -19.02
CA SER A 166 6.47 -6.89 -17.73
C SER A 166 7.92 -6.40 -17.89
N GLU A 167 8.26 -5.32 -17.19
CA GLU A 167 9.62 -4.79 -17.06
C GLU A 167 10.12 -4.92 -15.62
N ARG A 168 11.35 -5.38 -15.44
CA ARG A 168 11.92 -5.67 -14.11
C ARG A 168 13.35 -5.20 -13.99
N ARG A 169 13.67 -4.68 -12.80
CA ARG A 169 15.03 -4.28 -12.41
C ARG A 169 15.31 -4.61 -10.96
N ASP A 170 16.06 -5.69 -10.74
CA ASP A 170 16.47 -6.16 -9.41
C ASP A 170 17.98 -5.97 -9.19
N THR A 171 18.36 -5.53 -7.99
CA THR A 171 19.78 -5.41 -7.59
C THR A 171 20.06 -6.03 -6.21
N PRO A 172 19.90 -7.36 -6.03
CA PRO A 172 20.27 -8.07 -4.81
C PRO A 172 21.79 -8.11 -4.57
N THR A 173 22.21 -8.13 -3.31
CA THR A 173 23.60 -8.46 -2.96
C THR A 173 23.77 -9.95 -2.67
N GLU A 174 22.80 -10.59 -2.00
CA GLU A 174 22.92 -12.01 -1.58
C GLU A 174 22.13 -12.99 -2.46
N SER A 175 20.81 -12.82 -2.64
CA SER A 175 19.98 -13.82 -3.35
C SER A 175 18.70 -13.25 -3.97
N SER A 176 18.30 -13.80 -5.13
CA SER A 176 16.97 -13.56 -5.70
C SER A 176 16.43 -14.80 -6.40
N GLU A 177 15.13 -15.05 -6.19
CA GLU A 177 14.35 -16.07 -6.91
C GLU A 177 13.25 -15.40 -7.72
N TRP A 178 13.13 -15.79 -8.99
CA TRP A 178 12.08 -15.30 -9.89
C TRP A 178 11.33 -16.47 -10.52
N LYS A 179 10.01 -16.33 -10.64
CA LYS A 179 9.12 -17.25 -11.35
C LYS A 179 8.12 -16.45 -12.18
N ASP A 180 8.13 -16.69 -13.49
CA ASP A 180 7.14 -16.18 -14.44
C ASP A 180 6.26 -17.36 -14.86
N THR A 181 4.93 -17.21 -14.91
CA THR A 181 3.98 -18.28 -15.26
C THR A 181 2.79 -17.73 -16.03
#